data_AF-A0A7X7ZAA6-F1
#
_entry.id   AF-A0A7X7ZAA6-F1
#
_cell.length_a   1.000
_cell.length_b   1.000
_cell.length_c   1.000
_cell.angle_alpha   90.00
_cell.angle_beta   90.00
_cell.angle_gamma   90.00
#
_symmetry.space_group_name_H-M   'P 1'
#
loop_
_entity.id
_entity.type
_entity.pdbx_description
1 polymer ?
#
loop_
_entity_poly.entity_id
_entity_poly.type
_entity_poly.pdbx_seq_one_letter_code
_entity_poly.pdbx_strand_id
1 'polypeptide(L)' 'MINSKEKNDQLKKPFIGRSRVLLERIDSLDQKWCVEFWDNRYFFLGIEIFATKSEVVKKKC' A
#
# COMPACT_ATOMS: atom_id res chain seq x y z
N MET A 1 0.60 -32.99 19.24
CA MET A 1 -0.25 -32.03 18.51
C MET A 1 0.65 -30.92 17.99
N ILE A 2 1.14 -31.03 16.75
CA ILE A 2 1.92 -29.98 16.10
C ILE A 2 1.02 -29.43 15.00
N ASN A 3 0.39 -28.28 15.30
CA ASN A 3 -0.54 -27.62 14.41
C ASN A 3 0.18 -26.46 13.75
N SER A 4 0.91 -26.74 12.68
CA SER A 4 1.50 -25.72 11.81
C SER A 4 1.25 -26.16 10.37
N LYS A 5 0.00 -25.99 9.93
CA LYS A 5 -0.30 -25.93 8.50
C LYS A 5 0.55 -24.81 7.92
N GLU A 6 1.63 -25.20 7.25
CA GLU A 6 2.30 -24.38 6.23
C GLU A 6 1.23 -23.89 5.26
N LYS A 7 0.69 -22.70 5.53
CA LYS A 7 0.07 -21.89 4.49
C LYS A 7 1.20 -21.43 3.59
N ASN A 8 1.57 -22.32 2.68
CA ASN A 8 2.21 -21.96 1.42
C ASN A 8 1.14 -21.19 0.63
N ASP A 9 0.87 -19.95 1.07
CA ASP A 9 0.12 -18.97 0.29
C ASP A 9 1.04 -18.61 -0.88
N GLN A 10 1.00 -19.47 -1.89
CA GLN A 10 1.20 -19.10 -3.28
C GLN A 10 0.28 -17.91 -3.52
N LEU A 11 0.79 -16.70 -3.21
CA LEU A 11 0.17 -15.42 -3.53
C LEU A 11 0.02 -15.43 -5.05
N LYS A 12 -1.12 -15.96 -5.52
CA LYS A 12 -1.56 -15.87 -6.90
C LYS A 12 -1.54 -14.38 -7.22
N LYS A 13 -0.53 -13.92 -7.94
CA LYS A 13 -0.44 -12.54 -8.38
C LYS A 13 -1.76 -12.25 -9.11
N PRO A 14 -2.56 -11.28 -8.64
CA PRO A 14 -3.84 -11.00 -9.28
C PRO A 14 -3.57 -10.58 -10.74
N PHE A 15 -4.27 -11.19 -11.70
CA PHE A 15 -4.10 -10.88 -13.12
C PHE A 15 -4.39 -9.41 -13.42
N ILE A 16 -5.39 -8.85 -12.74
CA ILE A 16 -5.73 -7.43 -12.74
C ILE A 16 -5.97 -7.01 -11.29
N GLY A 17 -5.47 -5.85 -10.90
CA GLY A 17 -5.78 -5.28 -9.60
C GLY A 17 -4.94 -4.05 -9.26
N ARG A 18 -5.39 -3.33 -8.22
CA ARG A 18 -4.60 -2.26 -7.59
C ARG A 18 -4.45 -2.62 -6.13
N SER A 19 -3.20 -2.72 -5.67
CA SER A 19 -2.90 -2.69 -4.24
C SER A 19 -2.40 -1.30 -3.89
N ARG A 20 -2.93 -0.73 -2.80
CA ARG A 20 -2.49 0.56 -2.28
C ARG A 20 -2.14 0.35 -0.81
N VAL A 21 -0.87 0.56 -0.50
CA VAL A 21 -0.33 0.43 0.87
C VAL A 21 0.15 1.80 1.31
N LEU A 22 -0.34 2.27 2.46
CA LEU A 22 0.22 3.45 3.12
C LEU A 22 1.54 3.02 3.75
N LEU A 23 2.66 3.57 3.28
CA LEU A 23 3.98 3.27 3.83
C LEU A 23 4.22 4.09 5.09
N GLU A 24 4.00 5.40 4.97
CA GLU A 24 4.34 6.36 6.01
C GLU A 24 3.42 7.56 5.95
N ARG A 25 3.13 8.11 7.12
CA ARG A 25 2.43 9.40 7.28
C ARG A 25 3.29 10.28 8.18
N ILE A 26 3.67 11.44 7.68
CA ILE A 26 4.38 12.47 8.44
C ILE A 26 3.40 13.60 8.75
N ASP A 27 3.06 13.77 10.02
CA ASP A 27 2.25 14.91 10.47
C ASP A 27 3.10 16.19 10.51
N SER A 28 2.49 17.32 10.14
CA SER A 28 3.10 18.62 10.37
C SER A 28 3.14 18.97 11.86
N LEU A 29 4.10 19.81 12.26
CA LEU A 29 4.25 20.31 13.63
C LEU A 29 2.98 20.98 14.17
N ASP A 30 2.29 21.71 13.29
CA ASP A 30 1.07 22.43 13.59
C ASP A 30 -0.19 21.55 13.46
N GLN A 31 -0.01 20.26 13.14
CA GLN A 31 -1.05 19.23 12.98
C GLN A 31 -2.17 19.52 11.96
N LYS A 32 -2.09 20.63 11.21
CA LYS A 32 -3.11 21.04 10.21
C LYS A 32 -3.02 20.26 8.90
N TRP A 33 -1.86 19.68 8.59
CA TRP A 33 -1.65 18.87 7.39
C TRP A 33 -0.70 17.71 7.68
N CYS A 34 -0.75 16.68 6.83
CA CYS A 34 0.18 15.57 6.85
C CYS A 34 0.61 15.22 5.42
N VAL A 35 1.79 14.62 5.28
CA VAL A 35 2.25 14.02 4.02
C VAL A 35 2.06 12.52 4.13
N GLU A 36 1.38 11.94 3.17
CA GLU A 36 1.21 10.50 3.08
C GLU A 36 2.02 9.93 1.91
N PHE A 37 2.81 8.90 2.19
CA PHE A 37 3.56 8.15 1.20
C PHE A 37 2.80 6.85 0.90
N TRP A 38 2.39 6.71 -0.35
CA TRP A 38 1.62 5.57 -0.81
C TRP A 38 2.42 4.75 -1.82
N ASP A 39 2.57 3.45 -1.54
CA ASP A 39 2.99 2.46 -2.53
C ASP A 39 1.75 1.99 -3.29
N ASN A 40 1.65 2.38 -4.56
CA ASN A 40 0.59 1.88 -5.44
C ASN A 40 1.19 0.83 -6.37
N ARG A 41 0.73 -0.41 -6.21
CA ARG A 41 1.08 -1.52 -7.09
C ARG A 41 -0.09 -1.79 -8.02
N TYR A 42 0.15 -1.62 -9.30
CA TYR A 42 -0.80 -1.96 -10.34
C TYR A 42 -0.39 -3.29 -10.94
N PHE A 43 -1.34 -4.22 -11.01
CA PHE A 43 -1.17 -5.50 -11.69
C PHE A 43 -2.00 -5.46 -12.97
N PHE A 44 -1.36 -5.65 -14.11
CA PHE A 44 -2.03 -5.73 -15.41
C PHE A 44 -1.46 -6.88 -16.24
N LEU A 45 -2.30 -7.86 -16.59
CA LEU A 45 -1.90 -9.07 -17.34
C LEU A 45 -0.69 -9.80 -16.73
N GLY A 46 -0.57 -9.77 -15.40
CA GLY A 46 0.56 -10.38 -14.68
C GLY A 46 1.85 -9.53 -14.66
N ILE A 47 1.86 -8.36 -15.30
CA ILE A 47 2.93 -7.37 -15.19
C ILE A 47 2.64 -6.50 -13.96
N GLU A 48 3.64 -6.37 -13.10
CA GLU A 48 3.60 -5.51 -11.92
C GLU A 48 4.23 -4.15 -12.26
N ILE A 49 3.44 -3.09 -12.14
CA ILE A 49 3.88 -1.71 -12.33
C ILE A 49 3.85 -1.03 -10.96
N PHE A 50 5.04 -0.68 -10.47
CA PHE A 50 5.21 0.07 -9.24
C PHE A 50 5.09 1.56 -9.51
N ALA A 51 4.23 2.24 -8.75
CA ALA A 51 4.11 3.69 -8.77
C ALA A 51 4.06 4.22 -7.34
N THR A 52 5.18 4.75 -6.85
CA THR A 52 5.24 5.45 -5.58
C THR A 52 4.64 6.85 -5.76
N LYS A 53 3.64 7.20 -4.94
CA LYS A 53 3.01 8.52 -4.96
C LYS A 53 3.07 9.14 -3.57
N SER A 54 3.64 10.34 -3.46
CA SER A 54 3.49 11.20 -2.28
C SER A 54 2.31 12.15 -2.48
N GLU A 55 1.49 12.31 -1.44
CA GLU A 55 0.36 13.24 -1.48
C GLU A 55 0.31 14.05 -0.17
N VAL A 56 0.15 15.38 -0.30
CA VAL A 56 -0.05 16.26 0.85
C VAL A 56 -1.54 16.29 1.16
N VAL A 57 -1.92 15.79 2.33
CA VAL A 57 -3.29 15.73 2.79
C VAL A 57 -3.51 16.82 3.83
N LYS A 58 -4.42 17.75 3.53
CA LYS A 58 -4.91 18.72 4.52
C LYS A 58 -5.95 18.01 5.39
N LYS A 59 -5.81 18.06 6.72
CA LYS A 59 -6.89 17.62 7.60
C LYS A 59 -8.05 18.59 7.38
N LYS A 60 -9.22 18.08 6.97
CA LYS A 60 -10.45 18.88 7.00
C LYS A 60 -10.78 19.11 8.47
N CYS A 61 -10.69 20.37 8.90
CA CYS A 61 -11.21 20.83 10.18
C CYS A 61 -12.72 20.57 10.27
#